data_AF-A0A1Y5IGW3-F1
#
_entry.id   AF-A0A1Y5IGW3-F1
#
_cell.length_a   1.000
_cell.length_b   1.000
_cell.length_c   1.000
_cell.angle_alpha   90.00
_cell.angle_beta   90.00
_cell.angle_gamma   90.00
#
_symmetry.space_group_name_H-M   'P 1'
#
loop_
_entity.id
_entity.type
_entity.pdbx_description
1 polymer ?
#
loop_
_entity_poly.entity_id
_entity_poly.type
_entity_poly.pdbx_seq_one_letter_code
_entity_poly.pdbx_strand_id
1 'polypeptide(L)'
;MSEVGDAGDPAVPEGYAVIREGAARALQRAETDDVFYNKPQVVNRDMSLAVIREFQRVRAEEHASGTSKREKRGKGSMCLTPKNDGLVRRLLDEEDVDAMFRTAEEHRAWVETIIAANTKNG
;
A
#
# COMPACT_ATOMS: atom_id res chain seq x y z
N MET A 1 -19.68 -8.65 36.82
CA MET A 1 -19.34 -7.25 37.15
C MET A 1 -18.16 -6.86 36.28
N SER A 2 -18.37 -6.06 35.23
CA SER A 2 -17.28 -5.55 34.41
C SER A 2 -16.76 -4.27 35.06
N GLU A 3 -15.61 -4.36 35.70
CA GLU A 3 -14.95 -3.19 36.30
C GLU A 3 -14.46 -2.27 35.17
N VAL A 4 -14.94 -1.04 35.20
CA VAL A 4 -14.66 -0.01 34.20
C VAL A 4 -13.29 0.59 34.54
N GLY A 5 -12.35 0.56 33.60
CA GLY A 5 -11.04 1.19 33.78
C GLY A 5 -11.11 2.72 33.73
N ASP A 6 -10.01 3.36 34.13
CA ASP A 6 -9.77 4.80 34.39
C ASP A 6 -10.27 5.82 33.33
N ALA A 7 -10.73 5.38 32.16
CA ALA A 7 -11.24 6.24 31.07
C ALA A 7 -12.60 5.79 30.49
N GLY A 8 -13.36 4.93 31.17
CA GLY A 8 -14.60 4.35 30.62
C GLY A 8 -14.38 3.13 29.71
N ASP A 9 -13.14 2.68 29.60
CA ASP A 9 -12.74 1.55 28.77
C ASP A 9 -13.01 0.20 29.48
N PRO A 10 -13.36 -0.86 28.72
CA PRO A 10 -13.42 -2.22 29.23
C PRO A 10 -12.14 -2.66 29.93
N ALA A 11 -12.28 -3.43 31.01
CA ALA A 11 -11.17 -4.07 31.71
C ALA A 11 -10.26 -4.84 30.74
N VAL A 12 -8.96 -4.76 31.01
CA VAL A 12 -7.93 -5.47 30.24
C VAL A 12 -7.92 -6.94 30.67
N PRO A 13 -8.01 -7.90 29.73
CA PRO A 13 -7.87 -9.31 30.07
C PRO A 13 -6.48 -9.61 30.66
N GLU A 14 -6.42 -10.58 31.57
CA GLU A 14 -5.18 -11.03 32.20
C GLU A 14 -4.17 -11.52 31.14
N GLY A 15 -2.90 -11.18 31.31
CA GLY A 15 -1.83 -11.50 30.34
C GLY A 15 -1.76 -10.57 29.12
N TYR A 16 -2.57 -9.52 29.06
CA TYR A 16 -2.54 -8.51 28.00
C TYR A 16 -2.20 -7.11 28.53
N ALA A 17 -1.50 -6.34 27.69
CA ALA A 17 -1.23 -4.92 27.84
C ALA A 17 -2.05 -4.14 26.80
N VAL A 18 -2.43 -2.91 27.16
CA VAL A 18 -3.13 -2.00 26.25
C VAL A 18 -2.14 -1.11 25.54
N ILE A 19 -2.23 -1.07 24.21
CA ILE A 19 -1.55 -0.10 23.36
C ILE A 19 -2.56 0.94 22.89
N ARG A 20 -2.18 2.21 22.98
CA ARG A 20 -2.94 3.32 22.44
C ARG A 20 -2.15 4.00 21.32
N GLU A 21 -2.79 4.16 20.17
CA GLU A 21 -2.23 4.86 19.02
C GLU A 21 -3.32 5.72 18.38
N GLY A 22 -3.12 7.04 18.39
CA GLY A 22 -4.18 7.97 18.03
C GLY A 22 -5.44 7.74 18.87
N ALA A 23 -6.58 7.52 18.20
CA ALA A 23 -7.85 7.17 18.84
C ALA A 23 -8.05 5.64 19.01
N ALA A 24 -7.15 4.81 18.49
CA ALA A 24 -7.28 3.36 18.53
C ALA A 24 -6.71 2.76 19.82
N ARG A 25 -7.34 1.67 20.27
CA ARG A 25 -6.90 0.87 21.40
C ARG A 25 -6.74 -0.58 20.96
N ALA A 26 -5.58 -1.16 21.20
CA ALA A 26 -5.27 -2.55 20.87
C ALA A 26 -4.77 -3.31 22.11
N LEU A 27 -4.95 -4.63 22.10
CA LEU A 27 -4.40 -5.53 23.12
C LEU A 27 -3.16 -6.21 22.55
N GLN A 28 -2.08 -6.25 23.34
CA GLN A 28 -0.87 -7.03 23.05
C GLN A 28 -0.60 -7.96 24.21
N ARG A 29 -0.10 -9.17 23.96
CA ARG A 29 0.27 -10.10 25.03
C ARG A 29 1.46 -9.53 25.80
N ALA A 30 1.35 -9.47 27.12
CA ALA A 30 2.34 -8.79 27.97
C ALA A 30 3.65 -9.58 28.14
N GLU A 31 3.61 -10.90 28.00
CA GLU A 31 4.70 -11.82 28.37
C GLU A 31 5.56 -12.30 27.19
N THR A 32 5.17 -11.95 25.97
CA THR A 32 5.90 -12.34 24.76
C THR A 32 6.46 -11.11 24.08
N ASP A 33 7.76 -11.11 23.75
CA ASP A 33 8.43 -10.18 22.81
C ASP A 33 7.93 -10.37 21.37
N ASP A 34 6.63 -10.63 21.22
CA ASP A 34 5.98 -10.83 19.95
C ASP A 34 5.97 -9.50 19.20
N VAL A 35 6.65 -9.49 18.06
CA VAL A 35 6.84 -8.33 17.17
C VAL A 35 5.55 -7.88 16.48
N PHE A 36 4.39 -8.37 16.93
CA PHE A 36 3.08 -8.00 16.42
C PHE A 36 2.83 -6.49 16.42
N TYR A 37 3.36 -5.76 17.41
CA TYR A 37 3.35 -4.29 17.43
C TYR A 37 4.76 -3.71 17.36
N ASN A 38 4.98 -2.83 16.38
CA ASN A 38 6.22 -2.07 16.21
C ASN A 38 5.94 -0.57 16.38
N LYS A 39 6.48 0.03 17.46
CA LYS A 39 6.32 1.45 17.79
C LYS A 39 6.91 2.39 16.73
N PRO A 40 8.12 2.16 16.18
CA PRO A 40 8.63 2.87 15.02
C PRO A 40 7.69 2.96 13.81
N GLN A 41 6.72 2.04 13.64
CA GLN A 41 5.80 2.05 12.50
C GLN A 41 4.56 2.94 12.67
N VAL A 42 4.41 3.64 13.81
CA VAL A 42 3.28 4.57 14.04
C VAL A 42 3.20 5.61 12.91
N VAL A 43 4.33 6.23 12.52
CA VAL A 43 4.37 7.24 11.45
C VAL A 43 3.91 6.68 10.10
N ASN A 44 4.24 5.42 9.80
CA ASN A 44 3.79 4.76 8.57
C ASN A 44 2.26 4.61 8.55
N ARG A 45 1.67 4.22 9.70
CA ARG A 45 0.22 4.09 9.85
C ARG A 45 -0.48 5.44 9.74
N ASP A 46 0.07 6.48 10.34
CA ASP A 46 -0.45 7.85 10.23
C ASP A 46 -0.44 8.35 8.79
N MET A 47 0.66 8.16 8.06
CA MET A 47 0.74 8.51 6.64
C MET A 47 -0.28 7.74 5.80
N SER A 48 -0.39 6.43 6.03
CA SER A 48 -1.38 5.59 5.34
C SER A 48 -2.81 6.08 5.59
N LEU A 49 -3.14 6.46 6.83
CA LEU A 49 -4.45 7.00 7.20
C LEU A 49 -4.71 8.35 6.52
N ALA A 50 -3.71 9.24 6.42
CA ALA A 50 -3.83 10.51 5.72
C ALA A 50 -4.14 10.31 4.23
N VAL A 51 -3.42 9.41 3.56
CA VAL A 51 -3.65 9.06 2.15
C VAL A 51 -5.06 8.49 1.94
N ILE A 52 -5.52 7.59 2.81
CA ILE A 52 -6.87 7.01 2.72
C ILE A 52 -7.95 8.10 2.89
N ARG A 53 -7.77 9.04 3.82
CA ARG A 53 -8.71 10.16 4.02
C ARG A 53 -8.79 11.05 2.80
N GLU A 54 -7.65 11.41 2.23
CA GLU A 54 -7.59 12.24 1.03
C GLU A 54 -8.20 11.51 -0.17
N PHE A 55 -7.94 10.21 -0.32
CA PHE A 55 -8.57 9.39 -1.33
C PHE A 55 -10.10 9.36 -1.19
N GLN A 56 -10.63 9.20 0.02
CA GLN A 56 -12.08 9.25 0.26
C GLN A 56 -12.68 10.61 -0.10
N ARG A 57 -11.99 11.71 0.23
CA ARG A 57 -12.40 13.07 -0.14
C ARG A 57 -12.51 13.22 -1.66
N VAL A 58 -11.43 12.89 -2.39
CA VAL A 58 -11.41 12.95 -3.86
C VAL A 58 -12.46 12.04 -4.48
N ARG A 59 -12.62 10.81 -3.97
CA ARG A 59 -13.66 9.88 -4.44
C ARG A 59 -15.08 10.43 -4.23
N ALA A 60 -15.34 11.08 -3.10
CA ALA A 60 -16.64 11.70 -2.86
C ALA A 60 -16.93 12.82 -3.88
N GLU A 61 -15.93 13.64 -4.21
CA GLU A 61 -16.02 14.70 -5.22
C GLU A 61 -16.22 14.14 -6.64
N GLU A 62 -15.51 13.07 -7.01
CA GLU A 62 -15.69 12.38 -8.29
C GLU A 62 -17.08 11.75 -8.42
N HIS A 63 -17.58 11.13 -7.35
CA HIS A 63 -18.93 10.57 -7.32
C HIS A 63 -20.00 11.66 -7.44
N ALA A 64 -19.83 12.78 -6.74
CA ALA A 64 -20.74 13.93 -6.83
C ALA A 64 -20.74 14.57 -8.22
N SER A 65 -19.57 14.64 -8.89
CA SER A 65 -19.43 15.21 -10.23
C SER A 65 -19.75 14.23 -11.37
N GLY A 66 -20.06 12.96 -11.06
CA GLY A 66 -20.32 11.92 -12.06
C GLY A 66 -19.10 11.53 -12.91
N THR A 67 -17.90 11.97 -12.53
CA THR A 67 -16.65 11.71 -13.27
C THR A 67 -15.95 10.43 -12.83
N SER A 68 -16.60 9.61 -11.98
CA SER A 68 -16.03 8.37 -11.45
C SER A 68 -15.59 7.45 -12.60
N LYS A 69 -14.28 7.39 -12.85
CA LYS A 69 -13.68 6.43 -13.78
C LYS A 69 -13.67 5.06 -13.10
N ARG A 70 -14.80 4.37 -13.13
CA ARG A 70 -14.83 2.96 -12.74
C ARG A 70 -14.07 2.19 -13.81
N GLU A 71 -12.80 1.92 -13.57
CA GLU A 71 -12.07 0.94 -14.38
C GLU A 71 -12.83 -0.38 -14.28
N LYS A 72 -13.37 -0.83 -15.42
CA LYS A 72 -13.98 -2.15 -15.52
C LYS A 72 -12.86 -3.16 -15.32
N ARG A 73 -12.68 -3.61 -14.08
CA ARG A 73 -11.78 -4.72 -13.77
C ARG A 73 -12.27 -5.96 -14.50
N GLY A 74 -11.48 -6.44 -15.47
CA GLY A 74 -11.56 -7.84 -15.87
C GLY A 74 -11.17 -8.71 -14.67
N LYS A 75 -11.89 -9.80 -14.42
CA LYS A 75 -11.48 -10.79 -13.40
C LYS A 75 -10.03 -11.21 -13.67
N GLY A 76 -9.14 -11.00 -12.70
CA GLY A 76 -7.73 -11.40 -12.79
C GLY A 76 -6.77 -10.34 -13.35
N SER A 77 -7.26 -9.18 -13.80
CA SER A 77 -6.37 -8.06 -14.12
C SER A 77 -5.86 -7.43 -12.82
N MET A 78 -4.55 -7.43 -12.60
CA MET A 78 -3.93 -6.47 -11.67
C MET A 78 -4.33 -5.04 -12.09
N CYS A 79 -4.24 -4.09 -11.17
CA CYS A 79 -4.47 -2.66 -11.43
C CYS A 79 -3.50 -2.20 -12.54
N LEU A 80 -3.88 -2.34 -13.80
CA LEU A 80 -3.08 -1.91 -14.92
C LEU A 80 -3.29 -0.41 -15.05
N THR A 81 -2.46 0.37 -14.39
CA THR A 81 -2.34 1.80 -14.67
C THR A 81 -2.13 1.93 -16.17
N PRO A 82 -3.00 2.64 -16.93
CA PRO A 82 -2.83 2.77 -18.36
C PRO A 82 -1.46 3.35 -18.72
N LYS A 83 -0.82 2.87 -19.80
CA LYS A 83 0.50 3.37 -20.25
C LYS A 83 0.54 4.90 -20.43
N ASN A 84 -0.60 5.48 -20.82
CA ASN A 84 -0.75 6.92 -21.05
C ASN A 84 -1.25 7.71 -19.82
N ASP A 85 -1.26 7.12 -18.62
CA ASP A 85 -1.67 7.83 -17.42
C ASP A 85 -0.66 8.93 -17.03
N GLY A 86 -1.16 10.08 -16.59
CA GLY A 86 -0.33 11.20 -16.18
C GLY A 86 0.56 10.90 -14.96
N LEU A 87 0.15 9.95 -14.11
CA LEU A 87 0.95 9.47 -12.98
C LEU A 87 2.19 8.72 -13.45
N VAL A 88 2.06 7.89 -14.48
CA VAL A 88 3.18 7.07 -15.01
C VAL A 88 4.28 7.97 -15.53
N ARG A 89 3.94 9.01 -16.31
CA ARG A 89 4.89 10.01 -16.83
C ARG A 89 5.55 10.88 -15.76
N ARG A 90 4.97 10.96 -14.57
CA ARG A 90 5.51 11.76 -13.46
C ARG A 90 6.43 10.95 -12.54
N LEU A 91 6.30 9.61 -12.55
CA LEU A 91 7.00 8.71 -11.65
C LEU A 91 8.15 7.96 -12.32
N LEU A 92 8.03 7.69 -13.62
CA LEU A 92 8.97 6.89 -14.41
C LEU A 92 9.41 7.69 -15.64
N ASP A 93 10.63 7.46 -16.08
CA ASP A 93 11.11 7.97 -17.37
C ASP A 93 10.60 7.10 -18.54
N GLU A 94 10.84 7.54 -19.78
CA GLU A 94 10.32 6.86 -20.96
C GLU A 94 10.86 5.43 -21.10
N GLU A 95 12.11 5.17 -20.70
CA GLU A 95 12.72 3.83 -20.76
C GLU A 95 12.10 2.87 -19.75
N ASP A 96 11.87 3.32 -18.52
CA ASP A 96 11.23 2.54 -17.46
C ASP A 96 9.76 2.25 -17.79
N VAL A 97 9.06 3.21 -18.40
CA VAL A 97 7.71 3.01 -18.91
C VAL A 97 7.71 1.95 -20.00
N ASP A 98 8.60 2.04 -20.98
CA ASP A 98 8.68 1.02 -22.04
C ASP A 98 9.07 -0.35 -21.48
N ALA A 99 9.93 -0.42 -20.46
CA ALA A 99 10.27 -1.64 -19.75
C ALA A 99 9.06 -2.30 -19.07
N MET A 100 8.23 -1.50 -18.38
CA MET A 100 7.05 -1.98 -17.66
C MET A 100 5.99 -2.60 -18.58
N PHE A 101 5.90 -2.13 -19.83
CA PHE A 101 4.88 -2.57 -20.79
C PHE A 101 5.42 -3.52 -21.88
N ARG A 102 6.65 -4.03 -21.76
CA ARG A 102 7.17 -5.05 -22.70
C ARG A 102 6.31 -6.31 -22.66
N THR A 103 6.02 -6.85 -23.83
CA THR A 103 5.52 -8.21 -23.98
C THR A 103 6.58 -9.22 -23.52
N ALA A 104 6.16 -10.44 -23.21
CA ALA A 104 7.08 -11.51 -22.85
C ALA A 104 8.09 -11.85 -23.98
N GLU A 105 7.74 -11.59 -25.23
CA GLU A 105 8.63 -11.76 -26.39
C GLU A 105 9.67 -10.64 -26.44
N GLU A 106 9.25 -9.38 -26.32
CA GLU A 106 10.15 -8.23 -26.29
C GLU A 106 11.12 -8.28 -25.10
N HIS A 107 10.65 -8.71 -23.93
CA HIS A 107 11.51 -8.87 -22.77
C HIS A 107 12.59 -9.94 -23.00
N ARG A 108 12.22 -11.09 -23.59
CA ARG A 108 13.19 -12.16 -23.91
C ARG A 108 14.25 -11.68 -24.91
N ALA A 109 13.83 -10.99 -25.97
CA ALA A 109 14.76 -10.43 -26.96
C ALA A 109 15.73 -9.41 -26.32
N TRP A 110 15.25 -8.54 -25.42
CA TRP A 110 16.11 -7.60 -24.69
C TRP A 110 17.09 -8.28 -23.74
N VAL A 111 16.67 -9.35 -23.06
CA VAL A 111 17.58 -10.15 -22.21
C VAL A 111 18.68 -10.78 -23.06
N GLU A 112 18.34 -11.33 -24.24
CA GLU A 112 19.31 -11.92 -25.16
C GLU A 112 20.33 -10.90 -25.66
N THR A 113 19.92 -9.66 -25.97
CA THR A 113 20.85 -8.61 -26.40
C THR A 113 21.80 -8.20 -25.28
N ILE A 114 21.33 -8.12 -24.03
CA ILE A 114 22.18 -7.84 -22.87
C ILE A 114 23.19 -8.96 -22.63
N ILE A 115 22.74 -10.21 -22.67
CA ILE A 115 23.63 -11.37 -22.52
C ILE A 115 24.70 -11.32 -23.61
N ALA A 116 24.31 -11.12 -24.87
CA ALA A 116 25.26 -11.05 -25.99
C ALA A 116 26.25 -9.88 -25.87
N ALA A 117 25.82 -8.72 -25.36
CA ALA A 117 26.70 -7.57 -25.14
C ALA A 117 27.71 -7.83 -24.01
N ASN A 118 27.27 -8.45 -22.91
CA ASN A 118 28.13 -8.79 -21.77
C ASN A 118 29.18 -9.86 -22.14
N THR A 119 28.81 -10.84 -22.97
CA THR A 119 29.76 -11.87 -23.44
C THR A 119 30.81 -11.33 -24.41
N LYS A 120 30.57 -10.18 -25.06
CA LYS A 120 31.55 -9.52 -25.95
C LYS A 120 32.53 -8.62 -25.21
N ASN A 121 32.18 -8.19 -24.00
CA ASN A 121 32.96 -7.26 -23.18
C ASN A 121 33.78 -7.95 -22.07
N GLY A 122 33.70 -9.28 -21.96
CA GLY A 122 34.52 -10.11 -21.06
C GLY A 122 35.53 -10.94 -21.84
#